data_AF-A0AAD1SWV0-F1
#
_entry.id   AF-A0AAD1SWV0-F1
#
_cell.length_a   1.000
_cell.length_b   1.000
_cell.length_c   1.000
_cell.angle_alpha   90.00
_cell.angle_beta   90.00
_cell.angle_gamma   90.00
#
_symmetry.space_group_name_H-M   'P 1'
#
loop_
_entity.id
_entity.type
_entity.pdbx_description
1 polymer ?
#
loop_
_entity_poly.entity_id
_entity_poly.type
_entity_poly.pdbx_seq_one_letter_code
_entity_poly.pdbx_strand_id
1 'polypeptide(L)'
;MSKLGPISNFPSLASCDSLVLQGLRSVIALTLSHTGHWKFNMAPHGKELSEDLKKRNVALHKIGLGNNKIAKTLKLSCSMVGKTLQRFHMTGSTQNRPRHGRPKKSAHAQHHIQRLSLRN
;
A
#
# COMPACT_ATOMS: atom_id res chain seq x y z
N MET A 1 48.35 -41.66 2.53
CA MET A 1 47.14 -41.39 3.35
C MET A 1 46.19 -40.58 2.48
N SER A 2 45.28 -41.27 1.77
CA SER A 2 43.81 -41.26 2.03
C SER A 2 43.19 -39.87 1.81
N LYS A 3 42.72 -39.52 0.59
CA LYS A 3 41.48 -39.93 -0.12
C LYS A 3 40.27 -39.12 0.36
N LEU A 4 39.65 -38.37 -0.57
CA LEU A 4 38.22 -38.36 -0.96
C LEU A 4 37.87 -37.02 -1.64
N GLY A 5 37.43 -37.11 -2.89
CA GLY A 5 36.98 -35.99 -3.73
C GLY A 5 35.51 -35.59 -3.50
N PRO A 6 34.96 -34.69 -4.32
CA PRO A 6 33.58 -34.21 -4.20
C PRO A 6 32.59 -35.18 -4.87
N ILE A 7 31.55 -35.58 -4.14
CA ILE A 7 30.39 -36.37 -4.58
C ILE A 7 29.20 -35.76 -3.80
N SER A 8 28.02 -35.43 -4.33
CA SER A 8 27.15 -35.99 -5.40
C SER A 8 26.21 -34.86 -5.88
N ASN A 9 26.00 -34.66 -7.18
CA ASN A 9 25.02 -35.36 -8.03
C ASN A 9 23.59 -35.43 -7.46
N PHE A 10 22.70 -34.59 -7.99
CA PHE A 10 21.27 -34.91 -8.08
C PHE A 10 20.86 -34.85 -9.57
N PRO A 11 20.20 -35.90 -10.08
CA PRO A 11 20.09 -36.15 -11.51
C PRO A 11 19.01 -35.31 -12.20
N SER A 12 19.34 -34.94 -13.44
CA SER A 12 18.40 -34.51 -14.47
C SER A 12 17.32 -35.57 -14.68
N LEU A 13 16.05 -35.18 -14.57
CA LEU A 13 14.94 -35.94 -15.13
C LEU A 13 14.62 -35.38 -16.51
N ALA A 14 15.37 -35.82 -17.51
CA ALA A 14 14.94 -35.80 -18.89
C ALA A 14 14.54 -37.24 -19.25
N SER A 15 13.25 -37.47 -19.50
CA SER A 15 12.76 -38.27 -20.63
C SER A 15 11.28 -38.63 -20.41
N CYS A 16 10.42 -38.08 -21.24
CA CYS A 16 9.29 -38.80 -21.84
C CYS A 16 9.10 -38.19 -23.24
N ASP A 17 9.87 -38.74 -24.18
CA ASP A 17 9.49 -39.07 -25.55
C ASP A 17 8.68 -38.04 -26.37
N SER A 18 9.42 -37.32 -27.22
CA SER A 18 9.32 -37.43 -28.67
C SER A 18 7.92 -37.56 -29.31
N LEU A 19 7.53 -36.47 -29.98
CA LEU A 19 6.81 -36.46 -31.27
C LEU A 19 5.37 -36.98 -31.31
N VAL A 20 4.44 -36.26 -30.67
CA VAL A 20 3.08 -36.10 -31.22
C VAL A 20 2.64 -34.65 -30.99
N LEU A 21 2.15 -33.99 -32.04
CA LEU A 21 1.64 -32.62 -32.12
C LEU A 21 2.65 -31.49 -32.47
N GLN A 22 3.49 -31.74 -33.47
CA GLN A 22 3.78 -30.67 -34.45
C GLN A 22 2.45 -30.29 -35.13
N GLY A 23 1.66 -29.42 -34.51
CA GLY A 23 0.31 -29.16 -35.01
C GLY A 23 -0.49 -28.04 -34.36
N LEU A 24 0.05 -27.24 -33.44
CA LEU A 24 -0.66 -26.06 -32.90
C LEU A 24 0.30 -24.89 -32.62
N ARG A 25 0.93 -24.38 -33.69
CA ARG A 25 1.73 -23.15 -33.71
C ARG A 25 0.87 -21.87 -33.92
N SER A 26 -0.28 -21.72 -33.27
CA SER A 26 -1.16 -20.59 -33.61
C SER A 26 -2.09 -20.03 -32.52
N VAL A 27 -1.98 -20.37 -31.22
CA VAL A 27 -3.03 -19.91 -30.25
C VAL A 27 -2.56 -19.23 -28.96
N ILE A 28 -1.27 -19.07 -28.64
CA ILE A 28 -0.89 -18.32 -27.41
C ILE A 28 0.06 -17.16 -27.74
N ALA A 29 -0.29 -16.40 -28.77
CA ALA A 29 0.14 -15.02 -28.91
C ALA A 29 -0.90 -14.12 -28.23
N LEU A 30 -0.87 -14.05 -26.90
CA LEU A 30 -1.59 -13.03 -26.12
C LEU A 30 -0.91 -12.85 -24.76
N THR A 31 0.39 -12.51 -24.78
CA THR A 31 0.95 -11.72 -23.67
C THR A 31 0.34 -10.33 -23.78
N LEU A 32 -0.89 -10.22 -23.27
CA LEU A 32 -1.67 -9.02 -23.15
C LEU A 32 -0.85 -8.01 -22.33
N SER A 33 -0.27 -7.05 -23.03
CA SER A 33 0.31 -5.83 -22.49
C SER A 33 -0.76 -5.06 -21.73
N HIS A 34 -1.07 -5.47 -20.51
CA HIS A 34 -1.98 -4.75 -19.63
C HIS A 34 -1.25 -3.57 -18.98
N THR A 35 -0.81 -2.61 -19.79
CA THR A 35 -0.77 -1.21 -19.35
C THR A 35 -2.20 -0.68 -19.36
N GLY A 36 -3.09 -1.38 -18.65
CA GLY A 36 -4.41 -0.87 -18.35
C GLY A 36 -4.20 0.33 -17.45
N HIS A 37 -4.72 1.48 -17.86
CA HIS A 37 -4.89 2.64 -17.00
C HIS A 37 -5.67 2.20 -15.75
N TRP A 38 -4.95 1.85 -14.67
CA TRP A 38 -5.55 1.44 -13.41
C TRP A 38 -6.18 2.67 -12.76
N LYS A 39 -7.51 2.78 -12.84
CA LYS A 39 -8.27 3.75 -12.04
C LYS A 39 -8.22 3.31 -10.58
N PHE A 40 -7.17 3.74 -9.88
CA PHE A 40 -7.16 3.68 -8.42
C PHE A 40 -8.25 4.63 -7.91
N ASN A 41 -9.05 4.19 -6.94
CA ASN A 41 -9.95 5.09 -6.24
C ASN A 41 -9.08 6.09 -5.45
N MET A 42 -8.89 7.28 -6.01
CA MET A 42 -8.42 8.41 -5.24
C MET A 42 -9.63 8.86 -4.43
N ALA A 43 -9.48 8.91 -3.10
CA ALA A 43 -10.48 9.61 -2.31
C ALA A 43 -10.61 11.04 -2.89
N PRO A 44 -11.84 11.52 -3.16
CA PRO A 44 -12.05 12.86 -3.67
C PRO A 44 -11.31 13.85 -2.76
N HIS A 45 -10.65 14.86 -3.35
CA HIS A 45 -9.88 15.83 -2.58
C HIS A 45 -10.71 16.37 -1.39
N GLY A 46 -10.15 16.27 -0.19
CA GLY A 46 -10.81 16.69 1.06
C GLY A 46 -11.61 15.62 1.79
N LYS A 47 -11.94 14.47 1.17
CA LYS A 47 -12.61 13.35 1.84
C LYS A 47 -11.61 12.36 2.44
N GLU A 48 -11.93 11.88 3.63
CA GLU A 48 -11.13 10.88 4.33
C GLU A 48 -11.46 9.47 3.85
N LEU A 49 -10.48 8.56 3.98
CA LEU A 49 -10.70 7.15 3.72
C LEU A 49 -11.63 6.56 4.80
N SER A 50 -12.53 5.67 4.41
CA SER A 50 -13.37 4.93 5.37
C SER A 50 -12.51 4.16 6.38
N GLU A 51 -12.95 4.17 7.64
CA GLU A 51 -12.31 3.44 8.74
C GLU A 51 -12.14 1.95 8.43
N ASP A 52 -13.08 1.34 7.72
CA ASP A 52 -13.01 -0.08 7.37
C ASP A 52 -11.86 -0.37 6.41
N LEU A 53 -11.65 0.48 5.42
CA LEU A 53 -10.56 0.34 4.46
C LEU A 53 -9.20 0.53 5.14
N LYS A 54 -9.11 1.43 6.11
CA LYS A 54 -7.93 1.63 6.94
C LYS A 54 -7.62 0.40 7.79
N LYS A 55 -8.62 -0.17 8.46
CA LYS A 55 -8.47 -1.40 9.28
C LYS A 55 -8.03 -2.57 8.42
N ARG A 56 -8.66 -2.78 7.26
CA ARG A 56 -8.27 -3.84 6.31
C ARG A 56 -6.84 -3.66 5.79
N ASN A 57 -6.43 -2.42 5.54
CA ASN A 57 -5.06 -2.11 5.13
C ASN A 57 -4.04 -2.57 6.19
N VAL A 58 -4.24 -2.17 7.45
CA VAL A 58 -3.38 -2.59 8.56
C VAL A 58 -3.41 -4.11 8.76
N ALA A 59 -4.58 -4.76 8.65
CA ALA A 59 -4.69 -6.21 8.76
C ALA A 59 -3.89 -6.95 7.68
N LEU A 60 -4.01 -6.54 6.41
CA LEU A 60 -3.26 -7.13 5.30
C LEU A 60 -1.75 -6.90 5.44
N HIS A 61 -1.34 -5.75 5.98
CA HIS A 61 0.06 -5.47 6.28
C HIS A 61 0.60 -6.38 7.41
N LYS A 62 -0.19 -6.64 8.46
CA LYS A 62 0.18 -7.59 9.52
C LYS A 62 0.36 -9.03 9.01
N ILE A 63 -0.35 -9.40 7.95
CA ILE A 63 -0.19 -10.70 7.25
C ILE A 63 1.12 -10.73 6.42
N GLY A 64 1.78 -9.60 6.21
CA GLY A 64 3.04 -9.50 5.44
C GLY A 64 2.84 -9.28 3.94
N LEU A 65 1.65 -8.83 3.51
CA LEU A 65 1.41 -8.48 2.11
C LEU A 65 2.13 -7.18 1.74
N GLY A 66 2.83 -7.17 0.61
CA GLY A 66 3.45 -5.96 0.09
C GLY A 66 2.43 -4.89 -0.33
N ASN A 67 2.82 -3.62 -0.23
CA ASN A 67 1.95 -2.46 -0.49
C ASN A 67 1.24 -2.50 -1.85
N ASN A 68 1.93 -2.95 -2.91
CA ASN A 68 1.35 -3.06 -4.25
C ASN A 68 0.24 -4.12 -4.33
N LYS A 69 0.36 -5.23 -3.57
CA LYS A 69 -0.69 -6.26 -3.50
C LYS A 69 -1.89 -5.72 -2.74
N ILE A 70 -1.67 -5.07 -1.59
CA ILE A 70 -2.73 -4.43 -0.79
C ILE A 70 -3.50 -3.40 -1.60
N ALA A 71 -2.79 -2.55 -2.36
CA ALA A 71 -3.36 -1.54 -3.23
C ALA A 71 -4.31 -2.15 -4.27
N LYS A 72 -3.90 -3.24 -4.92
CA LYS A 72 -4.74 -3.98 -5.88
C LYS A 72 -5.96 -4.62 -5.21
N THR A 73 -5.77 -5.27 -4.06
CA THR A 73 -6.86 -5.91 -3.31
C THR A 73 -7.93 -4.91 -2.85
N LEU A 74 -7.51 -3.75 -2.34
CA LEU A 74 -8.43 -2.73 -1.82
C LEU A 74 -8.86 -1.70 -2.88
N LYS A 75 -8.35 -1.81 -4.12
CA LYS A 75 -8.55 -0.82 -5.21
C LYS A 75 -8.15 0.61 -4.82
N LEU A 76 -7.11 0.75 -3.99
CA LEU A 76 -6.56 2.03 -3.49
C LEU A 76 -5.21 2.32 -4.16
N SER A 77 -4.75 3.58 -4.17
CA SER A 77 -3.37 3.84 -4.59
C SER A 77 -2.36 3.30 -3.59
N CYS A 78 -1.21 2.89 -4.12
CA CYS A 78 -0.04 2.52 -3.32
C CYS A 78 0.38 3.66 -2.36
N SER A 79 0.33 4.92 -2.80
CA SER A 79 0.64 6.07 -1.95
C SER A 79 -0.31 6.22 -0.76
N MET A 80 -1.60 5.95 -0.94
CA MET A 80 -2.58 6.01 0.15
C MET A 80 -2.39 4.85 1.13
N VAL A 81 -2.04 3.67 0.61
CA VAL A 81 -1.64 2.53 1.44
C VAL A 81 -0.43 2.88 2.29
N GLY A 82 0.64 3.39 1.66
CA GLY A 82 1.86 3.81 2.33
C GLY A 82 1.62 4.88 3.41
N LYS A 83 0.84 5.94 3.10
CA LYS A 83 0.51 6.98 4.09
C LYS A 83 -0.27 6.44 5.29
N THR A 84 -1.14 5.46 5.07
CA THR A 84 -1.93 4.83 6.14
C THR A 84 -1.01 4.03 7.08
N LEU A 85 -0.13 3.22 6.50
CA LEU A 85 0.83 2.41 7.26
C LEU A 85 1.90 3.26 7.95
N GLN A 86 2.38 4.32 7.31
CA GLN A 86 3.30 5.28 7.93
C GLN A 86 2.67 5.89 9.19
N ARG A 87 1.42 6.36 9.13
CA ARG A 87 0.72 6.86 10.32
C ARG A 87 0.56 5.79 11.40
N PHE A 88 0.21 4.57 10.99
CA PHE A 88 0.07 3.44 11.91
C PHE A 88 1.39 3.15 12.63
N HIS A 89 2.53 3.15 11.94
CA HIS A 89 3.84 2.96 12.58
C HIS A 89 4.23 4.12 13.50
N MET A 90 3.87 5.36 13.14
CA MET A 90 4.22 6.54 13.94
C MET A 90 3.33 6.73 15.18
N THR A 91 2.03 6.44 15.09
CA THR A 91 1.05 6.75 16.16
C THR A 91 0.43 5.50 16.78
N GLY A 92 0.54 4.33 16.14
CA GLY A 92 -0.19 3.12 16.52
C GLY A 92 -1.68 3.13 16.16
N SER A 93 -2.17 4.21 15.54
CA SER A 93 -3.59 4.43 15.25
C SER A 93 -3.83 4.79 13.79
N THR A 94 -5.01 4.41 13.30
CA THR A 94 -5.49 4.73 11.95
C THR A 94 -6.68 5.71 11.97
N GLN A 95 -7.10 6.15 13.15
CA GLN A 95 -8.19 7.12 13.33
C GLN A 95 -7.84 8.48 12.71
N ASN A 96 -8.85 9.17 12.19
CA ASN A 96 -8.68 10.55 11.76
C ASN A 96 -8.47 11.47 12.97
N ARG A 97 -7.51 12.39 12.87
CA ARG A 97 -7.29 13.40 13.91
C ARG A 97 -8.28 14.56 13.71
N PRO A 98 -8.74 15.19 14.79
CA PRO A 98 -9.52 16.41 14.67
C PRO A 98 -8.76 17.44 13.84
N ARG A 99 -9.43 18.04 12.85
CA ARG A 99 -8.86 19.15 12.08
C ARG A 99 -8.99 20.42 12.91
N HIS A 100 -7.87 20.89 13.44
CA HIS A 100 -7.86 22.19 14.09
C HIS A 100 -7.84 23.28 13.02
N GLY A 101 -8.87 24.15 13.05
CA GLY A 101 -8.87 25.37 12.27
C GLY A 101 -7.89 26.40 12.85
N ARG A 102 -7.60 27.44 12.07
CA ARG A 102 -6.87 28.60 12.58
C ARG A 102 -7.69 29.27 13.68
N PRO A 103 -7.11 29.58 14.86
CA PRO A 103 -7.83 30.33 15.90
C PRO A 103 -8.22 31.71 15.36
N LYS A 104 -9.51 32.07 15.46
CA LYS A 104 -10.05 33.32 14.90
C LYS A 104 -9.57 34.57 15.65
N LYS A 105 -9.33 34.46 16.97
CA LYS A 105 -8.66 35.45 17.82
C LYS A 105 -7.91 34.70 18.90
N SER A 106 -6.64 35.05 19.14
CA SER A 106 -5.93 34.50 20.30
C SER A 106 -6.48 35.14 21.58
N ALA A 107 -6.53 34.38 22.68
CA ALA A 107 -6.91 34.91 23.99
C ALA A 107 -6.07 36.15 24.36
N HIS A 108 -4.79 36.15 23.98
CA HIS A 108 -3.89 37.29 24.14
C HIS A 108 -4.43 38.58 23.49
N ALA A 109 -4.91 38.50 22.24
CA ALA A 109 -5.48 39.66 21.56
C ALA A 109 -6.78 40.14 22.22
N GLN A 110 -7.59 39.23 22.75
CA GLN A 110 -8.83 39.58 23.47
C GLN A 110 -8.53 40.25 24.82
N HIS A 111 -7.62 39.70 25.62
CA HIS A 111 -7.19 40.29 26.88
C HIS A 111 -6.54 41.66 26.69
N HIS A 112 -5.81 41.87 25.59
CA HIS A 112 -5.27 43.18 25.26
C HIS A 112 -6.37 44.21 24.99
N ILE A 113 -7.35 43.88 24.15
CA ILE A 113 -8.51 44.74 23.88
C ILE A 113 -9.29 45.04 25.16
N GLN A 114 -9.53 44.03 26.00
CA GLN A 114 -10.26 44.18 27.27
C GLN A 114 -9.52 45.09 28.26
N ARG A 115 -8.18 44.98 28.35
CA ARG A 115 -7.37 45.90 29.16
C ARG A 115 -7.48 47.34 28.66
N LEU A 116 -7.45 47.56 27.34
CA LEU A 116 -7.62 48.89 26.77
C LEU A 116 -9.01 49.47 27.07
N SER A 117 -10.07 48.65 27.03
CA SER A 117 -11.44 49.12 27.33
C SER A 117 -11.70 49.43 28.80
N LEU A 118 -10.97 48.82 29.73
CA LEU A 118 -11.10 49.02 31.18
C LEU A 118 -10.21 50.17 31.70
N ARG A 119 -9.44 50.81 30.82
CA ARG A 119 -8.50 51.89 31.18
C ARG A 119 -9.14 53.28 31.19
N ASN A 120 -10.47 53.36 31.15
CA ASN A 120 -11.26 54.58 31.26
C ASN A 120 -11.73 54.80 32.69
#